data_AF-A0A950CKZ0-F1
#
_entry.id   AF-A0A950CKZ0-F1
#
_cell.length_a   1.000
_cell.length_b   1.000
_cell.length_c   1.000
_cell.angle_alpha   90.00
_cell.angle_beta   90.00
_cell.angle_gamma   90.00
#
_symmetry.space_group_name_H-M   'P 1'
#
loop_
_entity.id
_entity.type
_entity.pdbx_description
1 polymer ?
#
loop_
_entity_poly.entity_id
_entity_poly.type
_entity_poly.pdbx_seq_one_letter_code
_entity_poly.pdbx_strand_id
1 'polypeptide(L)'
;MKRVTDQVSRSRFWSGWLAARLPPELLSRVSGVAERAGVLVIFAESAAWSARLRYALPELEREIGSADAALSGIEVRVLPRA
;
A
#
# COMPACT_ATOMS: atom_id res chain seq x y z
N MET A 1 -7.36 -24.55 -5.42
CA MET A 1 -7.56 -23.14 -5.83
C MET A 1 -7.72 -22.28 -4.57
N LYS A 2 -6.66 -21.59 -4.10
CA LYS A 2 -6.71 -20.71 -2.90
C LYS A 2 -6.25 -19.25 -3.14
N ARG A 3 -5.63 -18.99 -4.30
CA ARG A 3 -4.87 -17.75 -4.58
C ARG A 3 -5.70 -16.46 -4.63
N VAL A 4 -6.95 -16.51 -5.07
CA VAL A 4 -7.76 -15.28 -5.28
C VAL A 4 -8.36 -14.77 -3.95
N THR A 5 -8.90 -15.66 -3.12
CA THR A 5 -9.48 -15.29 -1.82
C THR A 5 -8.43 -14.75 -0.86
N ASP A 6 -7.22 -15.34 -0.88
CA ASP A 6 -6.10 -14.87 -0.08
C ASP A 6 -5.66 -13.47 -0.52
N GLN A 7 -5.59 -13.21 -1.83
CA GLN A 7 -5.21 -11.89 -2.35
C GLN A 7 -6.20 -10.79 -1.95
N VAL A 8 -7.51 -11.04 -2.04
CA VAL A 8 -8.55 -10.06 -1.65
C VAL A 8 -8.48 -9.78 -0.16
N SER A 9 -8.29 -10.81 0.66
CA SER A 9 -8.17 -10.69 2.11
C SER A 9 -6.93 -9.89 2.51
N ARG A 10 -5.79 -10.17 1.86
CA ARG A 10 -4.53 -9.42 2.03
C ARG A 10 -4.68 -7.96 1.65
N SER A 11 -5.24 -7.68 0.46
CA SER A 11 -5.48 -6.30 0.03
C SER A 11 -6.37 -5.54 1.00
N ARG A 12 -7.44 -6.16 1.53
CA ARG A 12 -8.32 -5.51 2.52
C ARG A 12 -7.62 -5.23 3.85
N PHE A 13 -6.81 -6.18 4.33
CA PHE A 13 -5.98 -5.98 5.52
C PHE A 13 -5.06 -4.78 5.34
N TRP A 14 -4.32 -4.72 4.23
CA TRP A 14 -3.39 -3.63 3.95
C TRP A 14 -4.08 -2.28 3.75
N SER A 15 -5.26 -2.25 3.12
CA SER A 15 -6.07 -1.03 3.03
C SER A 15 -6.46 -0.51 4.41
N GLY A 16 -6.85 -1.38 5.34
CA GLY A 16 -7.14 -1.00 6.72
C GLY A 16 -5.91 -0.51 7.48
N TRP A 17 -4.77 -1.20 7.29
CA TRP A 17 -3.49 -0.81 7.89
C TRP A 17 -3.03 0.58 7.43
N LEU A 18 -3.17 0.88 6.13
CA LEU A 18 -2.88 2.19 5.54
C LEU A 18 -3.85 3.26 6.05
N ALA A 19 -5.14 2.95 6.18
CA ALA A 19 -6.14 3.90 6.66
C ALA A 19 -5.89 4.36 8.10
N ALA A 20 -5.22 3.54 8.92
CA ALA A 20 -4.85 3.89 10.29
C ALA A 20 -3.60 4.79 10.39
N ARG A 21 -2.81 4.91 9.32
CA ARG A 21 -1.49 5.58 9.32
C ARG A 21 -1.41 6.77 8.36
N LEU A 22 -2.12 6.69 7.24
CA LEU A 22 -2.13 7.75 6.26
C LEU A 22 -3.17 8.82 6.62
N PRO A 23 -2.82 10.11 6.44
CA PRO A 23 -3.79 11.18 6.41
C PRO A 23 -4.94 10.89 5.44
N PRO A 24 -6.20 11.29 5.75
CA PRO A 24 -7.36 11.05 4.89
C PRO A 24 -7.18 11.56 3.45
N GLU A 25 -6.48 12.68 3.30
CA GLU A 25 -6.12 13.27 2.01
C GLU A 25 -5.26 12.35 1.16
N LEU A 26 -4.25 11.67 1.73
CA LEU A 26 -3.43 10.70 1.00
C LEU A 26 -4.19 9.41 0.75
N LEU A 27 -4.95 8.94 1.74
CA LEU A 27 -5.75 7.73 1.63
C LEU A 27 -6.77 7.81 0.47
N SER A 28 -7.44 8.95 0.31
CA SER A 28 -8.40 9.16 -0.78
C SER A 28 -7.79 9.03 -2.18
N ARG A 29 -6.47 9.20 -2.29
CA ARG A 29 -5.70 9.19 -3.53
C ARG A 29 -5.01 7.86 -3.80
N VAL A 30 -5.09 6.93 -2.85
CA VAL A 30 -4.69 5.54 -3.05
C VAL A 30 -5.76 4.83 -3.87
N SER A 31 -5.42 4.43 -5.08
CA SER A 31 -6.30 3.70 -6.00
C SER A 31 -6.35 2.20 -5.72
N GLY A 32 -5.37 1.67 -5.01
CA GLY A 32 -5.36 0.27 -4.57
C GLY A 32 -4.09 -0.11 -3.82
N VAL A 33 -4.09 -1.33 -3.29
CA VAL A 33 -2.93 -1.91 -2.63
C VAL A 33 -2.81 -3.40 -2.99
N ALA A 34 -1.60 -3.83 -3.27
CA ALA A 34 -1.32 -5.22 -3.58
C ALA A 34 0.03 -5.63 -3.02
N GLU A 35 0.12 -6.87 -2.62
CA GLU A 35 1.40 -7.45 -2.27
C GLU A 35 2.01 -8.19 -3.45
N ARG A 36 3.30 -7.96 -3.66
CA ARG A 36 4.06 -8.55 -4.76
C ARG A 36 5.45 -8.92 -4.26
N ALA A 37 5.78 -10.22 -4.30
CA ALA A 37 7.12 -10.73 -4.03
C ALA A 37 7.75 -10.21 -2.71
N GLY A 38 6.96 -10.14 -1.62
CA GLY A 38 7.42 -9.64 -0.33
C GLY A 38 7.47 -8.11 -0.23
N VAL A 39 6.85 -7.38 -1.15
CA VAL A 39 6.76 -5.92 -1.12
C VAL A 39 5.29 -5.49 -1.15
N LEU A 40 4.95 -4.50 -0.34
CA LEU A 40 3.64 -3.86 -0.41
C LEU A 40 3.65 -2.76 -1.48
N VAL A 41 2.90 -2.96 -2.55
CA VAL A 41 2.73 -1.99 -3.63
C VAL A 41 1.48 -1.16 -3.39
N ILE A 42 1.67 0.13 -3.18
CA ILE A 42 0.61 1.14 -3.05
C ILE A 42 0.43 1.82 -4.40
N PHE A 43 -0.79 1.82 -4.90
CA PHE A 43 -1.13 2.50 -6.15
C PHE A 43 -1.71 3.89 -5.85
N ALA A 44 -1.12 4.91 -6.45
CA ALA A 44 -1.60 6.29 -6.40
C ALA A 44 -2.30 6.64 -7.70
N GLU A 45 -3.35 7.47 -7.63
CA GLU A 45 -4.09 7.89 -8.83
C GLU A 45 -3.29 8.81 -9.77
N SER A 46 -2.21 9.45 -9.29
CA SER A 46 -1.37 10.35 -10.11
C SER A 46 0.09 10.37 -9.65
N ALA A 47 0.98 10.84 -10.54
CA ALA A 47 2.40 11.01 -10.24
C ALA A 47 2.63 12.02 -9.09
N ALA A 48 1.83 13.07 -9.02
CA ALA A 48 1.91 14.08 -7.96
C ALA A 48 1.60 13.49 -6.57
N TRP A 49 0.64 12.58 -6.48
CA TRP A 49 0.33 11.86 -5.24
C TRP A 49 1.32 10.74 -4.95
N SER A 50 1.85 10.10 -5.99
CA SER A 50 2.92 9.11 -5.85
C SER A 50 4.17 9.74 -5.20
N ALA A 51 4.56 10.94 -5.60
CA ALA A 51 5.66 11.68 -4.95
C ALA A 51 5.35 12.00 -3.48
N ARG A 52 4.12 12.45 -3.18
CA ARG A 52 3.69 12.75 -1.80
C ARG A 52 3.70 11.51 -0.90
N LEU A 53 3.21 10.37 -1.40
CA LEU A 53 3.24 9.10 -0.68
C LEU A 53 4.67 8.64 -0.42
N ARG A 54 5.61 8.85 -1.35
CA ARG A 54 7.03 8.54 -1.15
C ARG A 54 7.68 9.32 0.00
N TYR A 55 7.15 10.49 0.37
CA TYR A 55 7.61 11.17 1.59
C TYR A 55 7.15 10.49 2.88
N ALA A 56 6.00 9.80 2.86
CA ALA A 56 5.49 9.03 3.99
C ALA A 56 6.08 7.60 4.06
N LEU A 57 6.79 7.15 3.01
CA LEU A 57 7.34 5.79 2.94
C LEU A 57 8.28 5.44 4.10
N PRO A 58 9.27 6.28 4.47
CA PRO A 58 10.25 5.89 5.49
C PRO A 58 9.64 5.55 6.84
N GLU A 59 8.54 6.22 7.22
CA GLU A 59 7.81 5.91 8.44
C GLU A 59 7.05 4.58 8.32
N LEU A 60 6.33 4.40 7.20
CA LEU A 60 5.58 3.18 6.93
C LEU A 60 6.48 1.94 6.79
N GLU A 61 7.66 2.07 6.18
CA GLU A 61 8.64 0.98 6.01
C GLU A 61 9.21 0.50 7.35
N ARG A 62 9.36 1.40 8.33
CA ARG A 62 9.78 0.99 9.69
C ARG A 62 8.71 0.17 10.38
N GLU A 63 7.44 0.47 10.12
CA GLU A 63 6.31 -0.20 10.74
C GLU A 63 5.88 -1.48 10.02
N ILE A 64 6.12 -1.58 8.71
CA ILE A 64 5.59 -2.70 7.91
C ILE A 64 6.19 -4.04 8.31
N GLY A 65 7.48 -4.09 8.68
CA GLY A 65 8.11 -5.31 9.17
C GLY A 65 7.54 -5.78 10.51
N SER A 66 6.97 -4.88 11.32
CA SER A 66 6.23 -5.24 12.53
C SER A 66 4.82 -5.73 12.23
N ALA A 67 4.22 -5.27 11.14
CA ALA A 67 2.89 -5.69 10.69
C ALA A 67 2.93 -7.06 9.99
N ASP A 68 3.96 -7.32 9.19
CA ASP A 68 4.19 -8.60 8.53
C ASP A 68 5.69 -8.79 8.26
N ALA A 69 6.29 -9.80 8.91
CA ALA A 69 7.70 -10.14 8.74
C ALA A 69 8.03 -10.69 7.34
N ALA A 70 7.03 -11.09 6.55
CA ALA A 70 7.22 -11.51 5.16
C ALA A 70 7.44 -10.32 4.20
N LEU A 71 7.20 -9.09 4.65
CA LEU A 71 7.42 -7.91 3.86
C LEU A 71 8.79 -7.28 4.12
N SER A 72 9.50 -6.98 3.04
CA SER A 72 10.82 -6.37 3.04
C SER A 72 10.80 -4.88 2.70
N GLY A 73 9.65 -4.33 2.28
CA GLY A 73 9.54 -2.91 1.98
C GLY A 73 8.20 -2.50 1.36
N ILE A 74 8.14 -1.23 0.93
CA ILE A 74 6.97 -0.61 0.32
C ILE A 74 7.38 0.03 -1.01
N GLU A 75 6.55 -0.16 -2.04
CA GLU A 75 6.69 0.53 -3.31
C GLU A 75 5.46 1.39 -3.59
N VAL A 76 5.66 2.55 -4.22
CA VAL A 76 4.56 3.36 -4.74
C VAL A 76 4.60 3.37 -6.26
N ARG A 77 3.49 3.02 -6.88
CA ARG A 77 3.29 3.05 -8.33
C ARG A 77 2.10 3.92 -8.68
N VAL A 78 2.09 4.44 -9.91
CA VAL A 78 0.94 5.20 -10.42
C VAL A 78 0.01 4.22 -11.14
N LEU A 79 -1.27 4.22 -10.75
CA LEU A 79 -2.34 3.54 -11.47
C LEU A 79 -3.55 4.48 -11.46
N PRO A 80 -3.80 5.20 -12.56
CA PRO A 80 -4.96 6.07 -12.69
C PRO A 80 -6.24 5.25 -12.52
N ARG A 81 -7.26 5.82 -11.85
CA ARG A 81 -8.60 5.23 -11.87
C ARG A 81 -9.18 5.47 -13.26
N ALA A 82 -9.63 4.39 -13.92
CA ALA A 82 -10.37 4.47 -15.18
C ALA A 82 -11.80 4.97 -14.95
#